data_AF-A0A9P8AWC4-F1
#
_entry.id   AF-A0A9P8AWC4-F1
#
_cell.length_a   1.000
_cell.length_b   1.000
_cell.length_c   1.000
_cell.angle_alpha   90.00
_cell.angle_beta   90.00
_cell.angle_gamma   90.00
#
_symmetry.space_group_name_H-M   'P 1'
#
loop_
_entity.id
_entity.type
_entity.pdbx_description
1 polymer ?
#
loop_
_entity_poly.entity_id
_entity_poly.type
_entity_poly.pdbx_seq_one_letter_code
_entity_poly.pdbx_strand_id
1 'polypeptide(L)'
;MASLNTRGQIAAAQLAFYVPLAAVSFFYFIRYLFRRDAGWLFLLTFTLMRIAGGALIVAGELTVDSSPNVDLFIAAYLLFHAGLSILMLATIGFLGLAGQHTYSEEPRVTRLFRFAGFIALIALALAIAGGLLGTHVNPDANAGMIVRRVEAGVYGALYLFLVFIAMVSWSHRYFMRSYRRRLLTGVTFALLLMGVRVAYEILTAWSASDVFGDQLSSNPTLAKFNPITGDWVLFLVMGLIMEYMAAIMFIIPAVMLHRRRH
;
A
#
# COMPACT_ATOMS: atom_id res chain seq x y z
N MET A 1 -15.02 -16.87 24.91
CA MET A 1 -14.06 -16.27 23.97
C MET A 1 -14.85 -15.28 23.16
N ALA A 2 -14.55 -13.98 23.26
CA ALA A 2 -15.25 -12.95 22.47
C ALA A 2 -15.13 -13.33 20.98
N SER A 3 -16.26 -13.47 20.29
CA SER A 3 -16.28 -13.76 18.87
C SER A 3 -15.88 -12.50 18.11
N LEU A 4 -14.80 -12.57 17.33
CA LEU A 4 -14.38 -11.48 16.44
C LEU A 4 -15.49 -11.15 15.45
N ASN A 5 -15.75 -9.86 15.27
CA ASN A 5 -16.67 -9.38 14.23
C ASN A 5 -16.07 -9.65 12.85
N THR A 6 -16.86 -9.50 11.77
CA THR A 6 -16.40 -9.76 10.40
C THR A 6 -15.11 -9.01 10.06
N ARG A 7 -14.94 -7.78 10.53
CA ARG A 7 -13.71 -6.98 10.32
C ARG A 7 -12.51 -7.55 11.11
N GLY A 8 -12.70 -7.97 12.36
CA GLY A 8 -11.69 -8.68 13.13
C GLY A 8 -11.27 -10.02 12.51
N GLN A 9 -12.20 -10.77 11.93
CA GLN A 9 -11.89 -12.00 11.18
C GLN A 9 -11.04 -11.70 9.94
N ILE A 10 -11.38 -10.66 9.20
CA ILE A 10 -10.58 -10.18 8.05
C ILE A 10 -9.18 -9.74 8.51
N ALA A 11 -9.07 -9.04 9.64
CA ALA A 11 -7.78 -8.63 10.21
C ALA A 11 -6.93 -9.83 10.67
N ALA A 12 -7.55 -10.86 11.24
CA ALA A 12 -6.85 -12.10 11.57
C ALA A 12 -6.35 -12.83 10.31
N ALA A 13 -7.14 -12.85 9.23
CA ALA A 13 -6.72 -13.40 7.94
C ALA A 13 -5.56 -12.58 7.32
N GLN A 14 -5.58 -11.25 7.47
CA GLN A 14 -4.49 -10.37 7.07
C GLN A 14 -3.17 -10.74 7.78
N LEU A 15 -3.21 -10.99 9.08
CA LEU A 15 -2.03 -11.44 9.83
C LEU A 15 -1.49 -12.77 9.31
N ALA A 16 -2.36 -13.77 9.16
CA ALA A 16 -1.97 -15.10 8.67
C ALA A 16 -1.30 -15.05 7.29
N PHE A 17 -1.75 -14.13 6.42
CA PHE A 17 -1.18 -13.93 5.09
C PHE A 17 0.15 -13.15 5.11
N TYR A 18 0.25 -12.05 5.84
CA TYR A 18 1.44 -11.19 5.77
C TYR A 18 2.62 -11.69 6.59
N VAL A 19 2.43 -12.50 7.62
CA VAL A 19 3.54 -13.09 8.40
C VAL A 19 4.51 -13.90 7.52
N PRO A 20 4.07 -14.88 6.70
CA PRO A 20 4.99 -15.58 5.80
C PRO A 20 5.60 -14.67 4.72
N LEU A 21 4.86 -13.69 4.21
CA LEU A 21 5.38 -12.70 3.25
C LEU A 21 6.47 -11.82 3.87
N ALA A 22 6.31 -11.42 5.14
CA ALA A 22 7.31 -10.66 5.89
C ALA A 22 8.57 -11.50 6.11
N ALA A 23 8.44 -12.78 6.44
CA ALA A 23 9.59 -13.68 6.59
C ALA A 23 10.40 -13.81 5.28
N VAL A 24 9.72 -13.98 4.13
CA VAL A 24 10.37 -14.01 2.81
C VAL A 24 11.06 -12.68 2.50
N SER A 25 10.37 -11.57 2.72
CA SER A 25 10.91 -10.23 2.46
C SER A 25 12.11 -9.92 3.35
N PHE A 26 12.06 -10.32 4.62
CA PHE A 26 13.14 -10.16 5.60
C PHE A 26 14.38 -10.98 5.22
N PHE A 27 14.20 -12.25 4.84
CA PHE A 27 15.29 -13.11 4.37
C PHE A 27 16.03 -12.47 3.20
N TYR A 28 15.31 -11.98 2.19
CA TYR A 28 15.91 -11.35 1.02
C TYR A 28 16.50 -9.97 1.32
N PHE A 29 15.89 -9.21 2.23
CA PHE A 29 16.42 -7.95 2.71
C PHE A 29 17.81 -8.14 3.37
N ILE A 30 17.97 -9.08 4.31
CA ILE A 30 19.27 -9.37 4.92
C ILE A 30 20.26 -9.87 3.87
N ARG A 31 19.83 -10.81 3.02
CA ARG A 31 20.70 -11.43 2.01
C ARG A 31 21.29 -10.43 1.03
N TYR A 32 20.59 -9.32 0.77
CA TYR A 32 20.94 -8.30 -0.21
C TYR A 32 21.08 -6.90 0.39
N LEU A 33 21.27 -6.79 1.71
CA LEU A 33 21.37 -5.52 2.45
C LEU A 33 22.43 -4.57 1.89
N PHE A 34 23.52 -5.12 1.32
CA PHE A 34 24.63 -4.36 0.73
C PHE A 34 24.45 -4.07 -0.77
N ARG A 35 23.34 -4.47 -1.39
CA ARG A 35 23.04 -4.18 -2.78
C ARG A 35 21.99 -3.07 -2.86
N ARG A 36 22.03 -2.27 -3.92
CA ARG A 36 21.07 -1.18 -4.21
C ARG A 36 19.67 -1.71 -4.57
N ASP A 37 19.13 -2.63 -3.77
CA ASP A 37 17.89 -3.37 -4.01
C ASP A 37 16.82 -2.90 -3.02
N ALA A 38 16.49 -1.61 -3.07
CA ALA A 38 15.55 -0.95 -2.14
C ALA A 38 14.13 -1.54 -2.16
N GLY A 39 13.75 -2.27 -3.22
CA GLY A 39 12.44 -2.91 -3.34
C GLY A 39 12.11 -3.87 -2.18
N TRP A 40 13.09 -4.66 -1.73
CA TRP A 40 12.88 -5.59 -0.60
C TRP A 40 12.72 -4.89 0.74
N LEU A 41 13.44 -3.80 0.96
CA LEU A 41 13.30 -2.98 2.18
C LEU A 41 11.88 -2.40 2.26
N PHE A 42 11.42 -1.75 1.19
CA PHE A 42 10.07 -1.17 1.19
C PHE A 42 8.99 -2.24 1.28
N LEU A 43 9.16 -3.39 0.62
CA LEU A 43 8.23 -4.50 0.75
C LEU A 43 8.17 -5.04 2.18
N LEU A 44 9.32 -5.19 2.84
CA LEU A 44 9.39 -5.57 4.26
C LEU A 44 8.64 -4.55 5.13
N THR A 45 8.95 -3.27 5.00
CA THR A 45 8.26 -2.20 5.74
C THR A 45 6.75 -2.25 5.52
N PHE A 46 6.30 -2.45 4.28
CA PHE A 46 4.90 -2.59 3.92
C PHE A 46 4.26 -3.80 4.63
N THR A 47 4.89 -4.98 4.58
CA THR A 47 4.35 -6.17 5.27
C THR A 47 4.29 -5.99 6.79
N LEU A 48 5.27 -5.30 7.39
CA LEU A 48 5.26 -4.98 8.82
C LEU A 48 4.13 -4.02 9.19
N MET A 49 3.86 -2.99 8.36
CA MET A 49 2.71 -2.10 8.56
C MET A 49 1.39 -2.86 8.50
N ARG A 50 1.26 -3.84 7.60
CA ARG A 50 0.06 -4.68 7.50
C ARG A 50 -0.07 -5.62 8.69
N ILE A 51 1.02 -6.17 9.20
CA ILE A 51 0.99 -6.96 10.43
C ILE A 51 0.56 -6.08 11.61
N ALA A 52 1.16 -4.90 11.77
CA ALA A 52 0.80 -3.96 12.83
C ALA A 52 -0.68 -3.54 12.75
N GLY A 53 -1.17 -3.14 11.57
CA GLY A 53 -2.57 -2.75 11.40
C GLY A 53 -3.56 -3.87 11.71
N GLY A 54 -3.28 -5.11 11.27
CA GLY A 54 -4.11 -6.27 11.60
C GLY A 54 -4.10 -6.59 13.09
N ALA A 55 -2.93 -6.54 13.73
CA ALA A 55 -2.79 -6.76 15.17
C ALA A 55 -3.53 -5.72 16.01
N LEU A 56 -3.48 -4.44 15.60
CA LEU A 56 -4.19 -3.35 16.26
C LEU A 56 -5.71 -3.51 16.19
N ILE A 57 -6.27 -3.94 15.05
CA ILE A 57 -7.72 -4.21 14.93
C ILE A 57 -8.13 -5.37 15.84
N VAL A 58 -7.37 -6.47 15.81
CA VAL A 58 -7.65 -7.64 16.67
C VAL A 58 -7.53 -7.28 18.15
N ALA A 59 -6.50 -6.54 18.54
CA ALA A 59 -6.33 -6.07 19.92
C ALA A 59 -7.44 -5.10 20.33
N GLY A 60 -7.86 -4.21 19.42
CA GLY A 60 -8.98 -3.30 19.59
C GLY A 60 -10.27 -4.04 19.90
N GLU A 61 -10.62 -5.06 19.09
CA GLU A 61 -11.83 -5.87 19.31
C GLU A 61 -11.78 -6.69 20.59
N LEU A 62 -10.61 -7.23 20.98
CA LEU A 62 -10.45 -8.01 22.21
C LEU A 62 -10.50 -7.16 23.49
N THR A 63 -10.28 -5.85 23.40
CA THR A 63 -10.26 -4.94 24.56
C THR A 63 -11.56 -4.14 24.73
N VAL A 64 -12.54 -4.30 23.83
CA VAL A 64 -13.84 -3.62 23.87
C VAL A 64 -14.57 -3.80 25.20
N ASP A 65 -14.54 -5.01 25.77
CA ASP A 65 -15.30 -5.34 26.99
C ASP A 65 -14.74 -4.66 28.26
N SER A 66 -13.48 -4.20 28.24
CA SER A 66 -12.81 -3.62 29.41
C SER A 66 -12.61 -2.10 29.29
N SER A 67 -12.23 -1.61 28.11
CA SER A 67 -12.11 -0.18 27.80
C SER A 67 -11.88 -0.01 26.28
N PRO A 68 -12.85 0.51 25.51
CA PRO A 68 -12.67 0.68 24.07
C PRO A 68 -11.60 1.75 23.79
N ASN A 69 -10.40 1.30 23.43
CA ASN A 69 -9.30 2.16 23.02
C ASN A 69 -9.46 2.52 21.54
N VAL A 70 -10.21 3.60 21.27
CA VAL A 70 -10.46 4.12 19.92
C VAL A 70 -9.15 4.38 19.17
N ASP A 71 -8.08 4.72 19.89
CA ASP A 71 -6.73 4.97 19.37
C ASP A 71 -6.15 3.78 18.60
N LEU A 72 -6.45 2.54 19.03
CA LEU A 72 -6.00 1.34 18.33
C LEU A 72 -6.60 1.26 16.92
N PHE A 73 -7.88 1.63 16.79
CA PHE A 73 -8.57 1.68 15.51
C PHE A 73 -8.06 2.85 14.66
N ILE A 74 -7.89 4.04 15.24
CA ILE A 74 -7.31 5.21 14.54
C ILE A 74 -5.95 4.83 13.94
N ALA A 75 -5.06 4.24 14.75
CA ALA A 75 -3.74 3.81 14.31
C ALA A 75 -3.81 2.72 13.22
N ALA A 76 -4.74 1.77 13.33
CA ALA A 76 -4.92 0.75 12.29
C ALA A 76 -5.38 1.35 10.95
N TYR A 77 -6.33 2.28 10.97
CA TYR A 77 -6.81 2.96 9.76
C TYR A 77 -5.74 3.86 9.15
N LEU A 78 -4.96 4.55 10.00
CA LEU A 78 -3.78 5.31 9.57
C LEU A 78 -2.81 4.43 8.78
N LEU A 79 -2.47 3.26 9.33
CA LEU A 79 -1.58 2.29 8.67
C LEU A 79 -2.20 1.73 7.38
N PHE A 80 -3.54 1.61 7.32
CA PHE A 80 -4.22 1.12 6.13
C PHE A 80 -4.03 2.01 4.90
N HIS A 81 -4.14 3.33 5.11
CA HIS A 81 -3.93 4.36 4.08
C HIS A 81 -2.43 4.59 3.82
N ALA A 82 -1.65 4.77 4.88
CA ALA A 82 -0.20 4.99 4.79
C ALA A 82 0.54 3.83 4.10
N GLY A 83 0.06 2.59 4.27
CA GLY A 83 0.67 1.41 3.65
C GLY A 83 0.71 1.47 2.11
N LEU A 84 -0.23 2.19 1.48
CA LEU A 84 -0.25 2.34 0.03
C LEU A 84 0.99 3.09 -0.50
N SER A 85 1.43 4.13 0.20
CA SER A 85 2.65 4.87 -0.15
C SER A 85 3.91 3.98 -0.11
N ILE A 86 4.01 3.10 0.90
CA ILE A 86 5.14 2.18 1.04
C ILE A 86 5.12 1.13 -0.05
N LEU A 87 3.93 0.65 -0.44
CA LEU A 87 3.78 -0.26 -1.58
C LEU A 87 4.16 0.40 -2.92
N MET A 88 3.84 1.68 -3.10
CA MET A 88 4.30 2.48 -4.25
C MET A 88 5.82 2.69 -4.24
N LEU A 89 6.43 2.93 -3.07
CA LEU A 89 7.88 2.95 -2.91
C LEU A 89 8.53 1.59 -3.25
N ALA A 90 7.90 0.49 -2.85
CA ALA A 90 8.32 -0.85 -3.23
C ALA A 90 8.28 -1.03 -4.75
N THR A 91 7.25 -0.50 -5.41
CA THR A 91 7.11 -0.52 -6.88
C THR A 91 8.26 0.22 -7.55
N ILE A 92 8.63 1.41 -7.05
CA ILE A 92 9.80 2.17 -7.53
C ILE A 92 11.08 1.33 -7.37
N GLY A 93 11.25 0.69 -6.21
CA GLY A 93 12.38 -0.20 -5.94
C GLY A 93 12.47 -1.39 -6.90
N PHE A 94 11.35 -2.06 -7.19
CA PHE A 94 11.33 -3.19 -8.11
C PHE A 94 11.45 -2.78 -9.58
N LEU A 95 10.90 -1.62 -9.99
CA LEU A 95 11.14 -1.03 -11.31
C LEU A 95 12.62 -0.69 -11.49
N GLY A 96 13.28 -0.11 -10.48
CA GLY A 96 14.72 0.13 -10.50
C GLY A 96 15.51 -1.18 -10.60
N LEU A 97 15.13 -2.18 -9.79
CA LEU A 97 15.76 -3.51 -9.80
C LEU A 97 15.66 -4.19 -11.18
N ALA A 98 14.50 -4.12 -11.84
CA ALA A 98 14.31 -4.65 -13.18
C ALA A 98 15.27 -4.01 -14.19
N GLY A 99 15.46 -2.70 -14.09
CA GLY A 99 16.28 -1.90 -15.01
C GLY A 99 17.77 -1.78 -14.71
N GLN A 100 18.28 -2.39 -13.64
CA GLN A 100 19.72 -2.35 -13.32
C GLN A 100 20.57 -2.85 -14.51
N HIS A 101 21.65 -2.14 -14.83
CA HIS A 101 22.49 -2.37 -16.01
C HIS A 101 21.78 -2.17 -17.36
N THR A 102 20.69 -1.41 -17.37
CA THR A 102 19.99 -0.98 -18.58
C THR A 102 19.54 0.47 -18.37
N TYR A 103 18.24 0.72 -18.23
CA TYR A 103 17.71 2.08 -18.13
C TYR A 103 17.84 2.69 -16.72
N SER A 104 18.02 1.87 -15.67
CA SER A 104 18.09 2.39 -14.30
C SER A 104 19.38 3.17 -14.02
N GLU A 105 20.38 3.08 -14.90
CA GLU A 105 21.63 3.84 -14.81
C GLU A 105 21.56 5.16 -15.58
N GLU A 106 20.53 5.33 -16.42
CA GLU A 106 20.31 6.56 -17.16
C GLU A 106 19.94 7.71 -16.20
N PRO A 107 20.63 8.86 -16.24
CA PRO A 107 20.38 9.97 -15.33
C PRO A 107 18.95 10.52 -15.41
N ARG A 108 18.32 10.42 -16.58
CA ARG A 108 16.92 10.84 -16.79
C ARG A 108 15.95 9.94 -16.02
N VAL A 109 16.09 8.62 -16.15
CA VAL A 109 15.19 7.66 -15.48
C VAL A 109 15.43 7.63 -13.98
N THR A 110 16.69 7.77 -13.54
CA THR A 110 17.02 7.93 -12.12
C THR A 110 16.32 9.14 -11.50
N ARG A 111 16.27 10.27 -12.22
CA ARG A 111 15.52 11.46 -11.77
C ARG A 111 14.02 11.19 -11.65
N LEU A 112 13.43 10.47 -12.61
CA LEU A 112 12.01 10.10 -12.55
C LEU A 112 11.73 9.24 -11.32
N PHE A 113 12.56 8.24 -11.02
CA PHE A 113 12.40 7.42 -9.81
C PHE A 113 12.51 8.23 -8.52
N ARG A 114 13.49 9.15 -8.43
CA ARG A 114 13.65 10.02 -7.25
C ARG A 114 12.46 10.95 -7.08
N PHE A 115 11.95 11.51 -8.18
CA PHE A 115 10.77 12.37 -8.15
C PHE A 115 9.52 11.61 -7.72
N ALA A 116 9.30 10.40 -8.26
CA ALA A 116 8.22 9.52 -7.81
C ALA A 116 8.34 9.18 -6.32
N GLY A 117 9.55 8.90 -5.84
CA GLY A 117 9.81 8.62 -4.43
C GLY A 117 9.51 9.81 -3.53
N PHE A 118 9.84 11.02 -3.97
CA PHE A 118 9.51 12.25 -3.24
C PHE A 118 7.99 12.47 -3.15
N ILE A 119 7.26 12.27 -4.25
CA ILE A 119 5.79 12.33 -4.25
C ILE A 119 5.21 11.26 -3.31
N ALA A 120 5.76 10.05 -3.29
CA ALA A 120 5.31 8.98 -2.40
C ALA A 120 5.50 9.35 -0.91
N LEU A 121 6.59 10.03 -0.57
CA LEU A 121 6.82 10.54 0.79
C LEU A 121 5.84 11.67 1.16
N ILE A 122 5.50 12.56 0.22
CA ILE A 122 4.45 13.56 0.43
C ILE A 122 3.11 12.87 0.66
N ALA A 123 2.76 11.88 -0.16
CA ALA A 123 1.53 11.11 -0.01
C ALA A 123 1.45 10.42 1.37
N LEU A 124 2.56 9.82 1.82
CA LEU A 124 2.67 9.24 3.16
C LEU A 124 2.41 10.26 4.26
N ALA A 125 3.01 11.45 4.17
CA ALA A 125 2.83 12.52 5.16
C ALA A 125 1.37 13.01 5.18
N LEU A 126 0.74 13.14 4.01
CA LEU A 126 -0.67 13.49 3.89
C LEU A 126 -1.58 12.40 4.47
N ALA A 127 -1.27 11.12 4.26
CA ALA A 127 -1.99 10.00 4.85
C ALA A 127 -1.98 10.04 6.38
N ILE A 128 -0.81 10.35 6.95
CA ILE A 128 -0.67 10.48 8.40
C ILE A 128 -1.48 11.68 8.91
N ALA A 129 -1.36 12.83 8.25
CA ALA A 129 -2.11 14.03 8.65
C ALA A 129 -3.63 13.83 8.50
N GLY A 130 -4.08 13.23 7.39
CA GLY A 130 -5.48 13.00 7.07
C GLY A 130 -6.16 12.01 8.01
N GLY A 131 -5.43 11.02 8.54
CA GLY A 131 -5.96 10.07 9.52
C GLY A 131 -5.98 10.58 10.96
N LEU A 132 -5.21 11.63 11.28
CA LEU A 132 -5.18 12.23 12.63
C LEU A 132 -6.11 13.43 12.77
N LEU A 133 -6.29 14.21 11.71
CA LEU A 133 -7.21 15.35 11.68
C LEU A 133 -8.67 14.88 11.67
N GLY A 134 -9.50 15.48 12.51
CA GLY A 134 -10.89 15.04 12.73
C GLY A 134 -11.03 13.94 13.79
N THR A 135 -9.99 13.67 14.57
CA THR A 135 -10.02 12.76 15.73
C THR A 135 -9.92 13.54 17.04
N HIS A 136 -9.99 12.85 18.18
CA HIS A 136 -9.80 13.49 19.50
C HIS A 136 -8.40 14.11 19.68
N VAL A 137 -7.41 13.71 18.87
CA VAL A 137 -6.05 14.28 18.87
C VAL A 137 -6.05 15.68 18.26
N ASN A 138 -6.83 15.88 17.19
CA ASN A 138 -7.03 17.19 16.58
C ASN A 138 -8.45 17.26 15.97
N PRO A 139 -9.37 18.03 16.59
CA PRO A 139 -10.79 18.00 16.26
C PRO A 139 -11.17 18.76 14.96
N ASP A 140 -10.21 19.19 14.16
CA ASP A 140 -10.48 19.88 12.89
C ASP A 140 -10.92 18.90 11.78
N ALA A 141 -12.19 18.52 11.81
CA ALA A 141 -12.80 17.60 10.86
C ALA A 141 -12.80 18.13 9.41
N ASN A 142 -12.93 19.44 9.23
CA ASN A 142 -12.91 20.05 7.89
C ASN A 142 -11.52 19.96 7.27
N ALA A 143 -10.47 20.31 8.03
CA ALA A 143 -9.10 20.15 7.56
C ALA A 143 -8.79 18.67 7.26
N GLY A 144 -9.20 17.73 8.13
CA GLY A 144 -8.99 16.30 7.90
C GLY A 144 -9.69 15.76 6.66
N MET A 145 -10.92 16.21 6.37
CA MET A 145 -11.62 15.88 5.13
C MET A 145 -10.88 16.39 3.89
N ILE A 146 -10.41 17.64 3.91
CA ILE A 146 -9.66 18.23 2.79
C ILE A 146 -8.36 17.47 2.57
N VAL A 147 -7.58 17.20 3.62
CA VAL A 147 -6.30 16.51 3.54
C VAL A 147 -6.45 15.11 2.96
N ARG A 148 -7.45 14.32 3.39
CA ARG A 148 -7.72 12.97 2.84
C ARG A 148 -8.08 12.99 1.35
N ARG A 149 -8.82 14.00 0.89
CA ARG A 149 -9.13 14.17 -0.54
C ARG A 149 -7.91 14.56 -1.36
N VAL A 150 -7.06 15.44 -0.83
CA VAL A 150 -5.79 15.81 -1.47
C VAL A 150 -4.85 14.61 -1.52
N GLU A 151 -4.71 13.86 -0.43
CA GLU A 151 -3.97 12.60 -0.35
C GLU A 151 -4.41 11.61 -1.45
N ALA A 152 -5.71 11.34 -1.55
CA ALA A 152 -6.26 10.45 -2.58
C ALA A 152 -5.92 10.93 -4.01
N GLY A 153 -5.98 12.23 -4.25
CA GLY A 153 -5.55 12.83 -5.52
C GLY A 153 -4.05 12.64 -5.79
N VAL A 154 -3.20 12.79 -4.77
CA VAL A 154 -1.75 12.57 -4.87
C VAL A 154 -1.45 11.09 -5.15
N TYR A 155 -2.14 10.14 -4.50
CA TYR A 155 -2.00 8.71 -4.82
C TYR A 155 -2.41 8.40 -6.26
N GLY A 156 -3.51 8.98 -6.75
CA GLY A 156 -3.93 8.86 -8.14
C GLY A 156 -2.87 9.37 -9.12
N ALA A 157 -2.35 10.57 -8.88
CA ALA A 157 -1.30 11.18 -9.70
C ALA A 157 -0.01 10.36 -9.68
N LEU A 158 0.42 9.90 -8.50
CA LEU A 158 1.60 9.05 -8.35
C LEU A 158 1.42 7.71 -9.08
N TYR A 159 0.25 7.08 -8.98
CA TYR A 159 -0.04 5.85 -9.71
C TYR A 159 0.11 6.04 -11.23
N LEU A 160 -0.50 7.09 -11.80
CA LEU A 160 -0.37 7.40 -13.22
C LEU A 160 1.10 7.65 -13.61
N PHE A 161 1.86 8.32 -12.73
CA PHE A 161 3.28 8.55 -12.94
C PHE A 161 4.10 7.24 -12.90
N LEU A 162 3.78 6.30 -12.00
CA LEU A 162 4.40 4.98 -11.97
C LEU A 162 4.06 4.15 -13.21
N VAL A 163 2.83 4.23 -13.71
CA VAL A 163 2.43 3.63 -14.99
C VAL A 163 3.25 4.20 -16.14
N PHE A 164 3.43 5.53 -16.17
CA PHE A 164 4.30 6.18 -17.15
C PHE A 164 5.76 5.69 -17.07
N ILE A 165 6.33 5.60 -15.86
CA ILE A 165 7.69 5.07 -15.68
C ILE A 165 7.78 3.59 -16.12
N ALA A 166 6.75 2.78 -15.87
CA ALA A 166 6.69 1.41 -16.34
C ALA A 166 6.65 1.33 -17.88
N MET A 167 5.90 2.22 -18.54
CA MET A 167 5.89 2.32 -20.02
C MET A 167 7.28 2.70 -20.57
N VAL A 168 7.96 3.67 -19.95
CA VAL A 168 9.36 4.02 -20.29
C VAL A 168 10.31 2.85 -20.05
N SER A 169 10.07 2.06 -19.01
CA SER A 169 10.86 0.85 -18.75
C SER A 169 10.66 -0.19 -19.86
N TRP A 170 9.43 -0.37 -20.34
CA TRP A 170 9.11 -1.30 -21.43
C TRP A 170 9.69 -0.90 -22.78
N SER A 171 9.89 0.39 -23.07
CA SER A 171 10.54 0.81 -24.33
C SER A 171 11.98 0.31 -24.43
N HIS A 172 12.65 0.07 -23.31
CA HIS A 172 14.01 -0.46 -23.23
C HIS A 172 14.08 -2.00 -23.21
N ARG A 173 12.96 -2.70 -23.42
CA ARG A 173 12.86 -4.18 -23.27
C ARG A 173 13.83 -4.96 -24.16
N TYR A 174 14.25 -4.41 -25.30
CA TYR A 174 15.11 -5.10 -26.26
C TYR A 174 16.54 -5.26 -25.74
N PHE A 175 17.00 -4.36 -24.86
CA PHE A 175 18.32 -4.42 -24.24
C PHE A 175 18.34 -5.27 -22.95
N MET A 176 17.17 -5.75 -22.50
CA MET A 176 17.05 -6.48 -21.25
C MET A 176 17.17 -8.00 -21.43
N ARG A 177 17.91 -8.62 -20.52
CA ARG A 177 17.94 -10.09 -20.39
C ARG A 177 16.56 -10.64 -20.01
N SER A 178 16.23 -11.84 -20.49
CA SER A 178 14.91 -12.47 -20.31
C SER A 178 14.42 -12.54 -18.86
N TYR A 179 15.31 -12.75 -17.88
CA TYR A 179 14.92 -12.80 -16.47
C TYR A 179 14.54 -11.43 -15.89
N ARG A 180 15.16 -10.33 -16.36
CA ARG A 180 14.80 -8.96 -15.95
C ARG A 180 13.45 -8.55 -16.55
N ARG A 181 13.21 -8.97 -17.81
CA ARG A 181 11.91 -8.79 -18.45
C ARG A 181 10.78 -9.48 -17.69
N ARG A 182 11.00 -10.69 -17.16
CA ARG A 182 10.02 -11.37 -16.30
C ARG A 182 9.72 -10.59 -15.03
N LEU A 183 10.72 -9.97 -14.39
CA LEU A 183 10.50 -9.07 -13.27
C LEU A 183 9.66 -7.87 -13.67
N LEU A 184 10.01 -7.20 -14.78
CA LEU A 184 9.25 -6.05 -15.29
C LEU A 184 7.79 -6.43 -15.61
N THR A 185 7.55 -7.61 -16.17
CA THR A 185 6.20 -8.14 -16.41
C THR A 185 5.43 -8.30 -15.11
N GLY A 186 6.02 -8.93 -14.09
CA GLY A 186 5.33 -9.08 -12.80
C GLY A 186 5.06 -7.75 -12.11
N VAL A 187 6.00 -6.80 -12.16
CA VAL A 187 5.79 -5.42 -11.68
C VAL A 187 4.66 -4.72 -12.42
N THR A 188 4.52 -4.95 -13.73
CA THR A 188 3.42 -4.38 -14.52
C THR A 188 2.06 -4.97 -14.12
N PHE A 189 1.99 -6.28 -13.88
CA PHE A 189 0.77 -6.90 -13.34
C PHE A 189 0.45 -6.41 -11.92
N ALA A 190 1.47 -6.24 -11.07
CA ALA A 190 1.30 -5.66 -9.75
C ALA A 190 0.75 -4.23 -9.82
N LEU A 191 1.23 -3.41 -10.78
CA LEU A 191 0.69 -2.07 -11.03
C LEU A 191 -0.79 -2.11 -11.41
N LEU A 192 -1.22 -3.02 -12.29
CA LEU A 192 -2.65 -3.13 -12.65
C LEU A 192 -3.54 -3.41 -11.43
N LEU A 193 -3.11 -4.34 -10.57
CA LEU A 193 -3.83 -4.69 -9.34
C LEU A 193 -3.81 -3.52 -8.33
N MET A 194 -2.66 -2.85 -8.22
CA MET A 194 -2.52 -1.64 -7.41
C MET A 194 -3.41 -0.50 -7.90
N GLY A 195 -3.70 -0.42 -9.21
CA GLY A 195 -4.65 0.53 -9.77
C GLY A 195 -6.06 0.39 -9.17
N VAL A 196 -6.52 -0.85 -8.94
CA VAL A 196 -7.80 -1.11 -8.27
C VAL A 196 -7.75 -0.65 -6.81
N ARG A 197 -6.63 -0.87 -6.12
CA ARG A 197 -6.41 -0.40 -4.75
C ARG A 197 -6.40 1.12 -4.64
N VAL A 198 -5.79 1.81 -5.60
CA VAL A 198 -5.77 3.28 -5.69
C VAL A 198 -7.15 3.82 -6.01
N ALA A 199 -7.91 3.15 -6.90
CA ALA A 199 -9.30 3.52 -7.15
C ALA A 199 -10.16 3.38 -5.90
N TYR A 200 -9.97 2.32 -5.10
CA TYR A 200 -10.63 2.17 -3.81
C TYR A 200 -10.25 3.28 -2.82
N GLU A 201 -8.98 3.66 -2.77
CA GLU A 201 -8.49 4.76 -1.95
C GLU A 201 -9.16 6.09 -2.30
N ILE A 202 -9.24 6.37 -3.61
CA ILE A 202 -9.96 7.53 -4.13
C ILE A 202 -11.41 7.44 -3.66
N LEU A 203 -12.16 6.40 -4.02
CA LEU A 203 -13.58 6.27 -3.64
C LEU A 203 -13.83 6.40 -2.13
N THR A 204 -12.91 5.90 -1.31
CA THR A 204 -12.96 6.02 0.16
C THR A 204 -12.90 7.47 0.62
N ALA A 205 -12.08 8.32 0.02
CA ALA A 205 -11.94 9.74 0.40
C ALA A 205 -13.19 10.60 0.15
N TRP A 206 -14.14 10.12 -0.67
CA TRP A 206 -15.46 10.74 -0.86
C TRP A 206 -16.60 9.94 -0.21
N SER A 207 -16.31 8.83 0.48
CA SER A 207 -17.33 7.96 1.09
C SER A 207 -17.93 8.53 2.37
N ALA A 208 -17.17 9.33 3.13
CA ALA A 208 -17.60 10.00 4.36
C ALA A 208 -16.84 11.32 4.57
N SER A 209 -17.44 12.28 5.30
CA SER A 209 -16.77 13.53 5.67
C SER A 209 -15.90 13.41 6.92
N ASP A 210 -16.12 12.40 7.74
CA ASP A 210 -15.40 12.11 8.98
C ASP A 210 -14.53 10.84 8.84
N VAL A 211 -13.65 10.59 9.82
CA VAL A 211 -12.71 9.45 9.80
C VAL A 211 -13.42 8.14 10.15
N PHE A 212 -14.46 8.17 10.99
CA PHE A 212 -15.11 6.98 11.55
C PHE A 212 -16.29 6.48 10.70
N GLY A 213 -16.76 7.28 9.76
CA GLY A 213 -17.91 6.96 8.90
C GLY A 213 -19.26 7.25 9.54
N ASP A 214 -19.33 8.19 10.47
CA ASP A 214 -20.57 8.66 11.11
C ASP A 214 -21.37 9.61 10.20
N GLN A 215 -20.66 10.37 9.36
CA GLN A 215 -21.21 11.29 8.37
C GLN A 215 -20.93 10.78 6.95
N LEU A 216 -21.72 9.79 6.55
CA LEU A 216 -21.63 9.17 5.23
C LEU A 216 -21.99 10.17 4.11
N SER A 217 -21.43 9.91 2.92
CA SER A 217 -21.77 10.65 1.71
C SER A 217 -23.26 10.55 1.38
N SER A 218 -23.83 11.64 0.85
CA SER A 218 -25.22 11.67 0.40
C SER A 218 -25.50 10.69 -0.74
N ASN A 219 -24.47 10.26 -1.47
CA ASN A 219 -24.60 9.24 -2.50
C ASN A 219 -24.48 7.83 -1.88
N PRO A 220 -25.54 7.00 -1.93
CA PRO A 220 -25.55 5.69 -1.29
C PRO A 220 -24.56 4.70 -1.92
N THR A 221 -24.16 4.91 -3.18
CA THR A 221 -23.13 4.08 -3.82
C THR A 221 -21.74 4.38 -3.27
N LEU A 222 -21.44 5.66 -3.01
CA LEU A 222 -20.15 6.11 -2.49
C LEU A 222 -19.99 5.74 -1.01
N ALA A 223 -21.08 5.85 -0.23
CA ALA A 223 -21.11 5.45 1.17
C ALA A 223 -20.66 3.99 1.40
N LYS A 224 -20.95 3.08 0.45
CA LYS A 224 -20.53 1.66 0.53
C LYS A 224 -19.02 1.45 0.53
N PHE A 225 -18.24 2.40 0.00
CA PHE A 225 -16.79 2.26 -0.06
C PHE A 225 -16.08 2.57 1.26
N ASN A 226 -16.81 3.07 2.27
CA ASN A 226 -16.22 3.36 3.57
C ASN A 226 -15.62 2.08 4.22
N PRO A 227 -14.36 2.10 4.68
CA PRO A 227 -13.67 0.93 5.21
C PRO A 227 -14.11 0.51 6.62
N ILE A 228 -14.98 1.28 7.29
CA ILE A 228 -15.41 1.09 8.69
C ILE A 228 -16.89 0.74 8.78
N THR A 229 -17.75 1.52 8.12
CA THR A 229 -19.22 1.34 8.17
C THR A 229 -19.79 0.81 6.86
N GLY A 230 -19.03 0.90 5.76
CA GLY A 230 -19.43 0.45 4.43
C GLY A 230 -19.37 -1.06 4.21
N ASP A 231 -19.55 -1.47 2.96
CA ASP A 231 -19.60 -2.87 2.55
C ASP A 231 -18.24 -3.55 2.74
N TRP A 232 -18.21 -4.56 3.60
CA TRP A 232 -16.99 -5.31 3.91
C TRP A 232 -16.46 -6.07 2.69
N VAL A 233 -17.30 -6.42 1.71
CA VAL A 233 -16.88 -7.13 0.50
C VAL A 233 -16.04 -6.19 -0.39
N LEU A 234 -16.47 -4.94 -0.56
CA LEU A 234 -15.70 -3.95 -1.33
C LEU A 234 -14.36 -3.65 -0.66
N PHE A 235 -14.37 -3.48 0.66
CA PHE A 235 -13.15 -3.32 1.46
C PHE A 235 -12.20 -4.52 1.30
N LEU A 236 -12.73 -5.75 1.43
CA LEU A 236 -11.92 -6.97 1.32
C LEU A 236 -11.34 -7.12 -0.10
N VAL A 237 -12.17 -7.01 -1.13
CA VAL A 237 -11.75 -7.30 -2.51
C VAL A 237 -10.86 -6.19 -3.05
N MET A 238 -11.33 -4.95 -3.04
CA MET A 238 -10.61 -3.83 -3.67
C MET A 238 -9.51 -3.27 -2.77
N GLY A 239 -9.69 -3.33 -1.45
CA GLY A 239 -8.73 -2.85 -0.46
C GLY A 239 -7.64 -3.86 -0.12
N LEU A 240 -7.99 -5.11 0.22
CA LEU A 240 -7.03 -6.08 0.73
C LEU A 240 -6.55 -7.08 -0.34
N ILE A 241 -7.47 -7.78 -1.01
CA ILE A 241 -7.10 -8.86 -1.96
C ILE A 241 -6.25 -8.32 -3.12
N MET A 242 -6.63 -7.19 -3.72
CA MET A 242 -5.83 -6.59 -4.81
C MET A 242 -4.41 -6.24 -4.35
N GLU A 243 -4.29 -5.79 -3.10
CA GLU A 243 -3.01 -5.46 -2.50
C GLU A 243 -2.17 -6.72 -2.24
N TYR A 244 -2.80 -7.81 -1.80
CA TYR A 244 -2.15 -9.10 -1.55
C TYR A 244 -1.59 -9.67 -2.86
N MET A 245 -2.42 -9.64 -3.91
CA MET A 245 -2.02 -10.09 -5.23
C MET A 245 -0.89 -9.21 -5.80
N ALA A 246 -0.93 -7.90 -5.59
CA ALA A 246 0.16 -7.01 -5.99
C ALA A 246 1.48 -7.36 -5.28
N ALA A 247 1.44 -7.59 -3.96
CA ALA A 247 2.61 -8.01 -3.18
C ALA A 247 3.18 -9.36 -3.68
N ILE A 248 2.33 -10.35 -3.96
CA ILE A 248 2.75 -11.63 -4.55
C ILE A 248 3.42 -11.42 -5.91
N MET A 249 2.85 -10.56 -6.76
CA MET A 249 3.39 -10.25 -8.09
C MET A 249 4.73 -9.53 -8.03
N PHE A 250 5.07 -8.86 -6.94
CA PHE A 250 6.44 -8.38 -6.69
C PHE A 250 7.38 -9.51 -6.26
N ILE A 251 6.95 -10.35 -5.32
CA ILE A 251 7.81 -11.38 -4.71
C ILE A 251 8.19 -12.47 -5.72
N ILE A 252 7.23 -13.08 -6.41
CA ILE A 252 7.50 -14.26 -7.24
C ILE A 252 8.59 -13.99 -8.29
N PRO A 253 8.49 -12.96 -9.14
CA PRO A 253 9.51 -12.67 -10.13
C PRO A 253 10.82 -12.20 -9.51
N ALA A 254 10.79 -11.50 -8.38
CA ALA A 254 11.98 -11.05 -7.69
C ALA A 254 12.77 -12.22 -7.08
N VAL A 255 12.09 -13.21 -6.50
CA VAL A 255 12.70 -14.47 -6.03
C VAL A 255 13.33 -15.22 -7.20
N MET A 256 12.61 -15.34 -8.33
CA MET A 256 13.11 -16.01 -9.54
C MET A 256 14.34 -15.32 -10.14
N LEU A 257 14.39 -13.99 -10.10
CA LEU A 257 15.56 -13.20 -10.52
C LEU A 257 16.80 -13.59 -9.70
N HIS A 258 16.65 -13.75 -8.39
CA HIS A 258 17.75 -14.02 -7.47
C HIS A 258 18.24 -15.47 -7.52
N ARG A 259 17.34 -16.44 -7.71
CA ARG A 259 17.72 -17.86 -7.85
C ARG A 259 18.64 -18.13 -9.04
N ARG A 260 18.58 -17.32 -10.11
CA ARG A 260 19.37 -17.51 -11.34
C ARG A 260 20.73 -16.80 -11.35
N ARG A 261 21.06 -16.06 -10.28
CA ARG A 261 22.37 -15.42 -10.11
C ARG A 261 23.36 -16.33 -9.35
N HIS A 262 22.90 -17.48 -8.87
CA HIS A 262 23.68 -18.58 -8.31
C HIS A 262 23.72 -19.71 -9.32
#